data_AF-A0A936MWJ7-F1
#
_entry.id   AF-A0A936MWJ7-F1
#
_cell.length_a   1.000
_cell.length_b   1.000
_cell.length_c   1.000
_cell.angle_alpha   90.00
_cell.angle_beta   90.00
_cell.angle_gamma   90.00
#
_symmetry.space_group_name_H-M   'P 1'
#
loop_
_entity.id
_entity.type
_entity.pdbx_description
1 polymer ?
#
loop_
_entity_poly.entity_id
_entity_poly.type
_entity_poly.pdbx_seq_one_letter_code
_entity_poly.pdbx_strand_id
1 'polypeptide(L)'
;MNKHYADHASKFNGLFKNATEYEQAAKDFFASSGDNVFEYTRTQGEFAGDLVKYDMNKNLFGVADKDGVIKTFYKPKDGSKYFEEQLVKDFPTTQ
;
A
#
# COMPACT_ATOMS: atom_id res chain seq x y z
N MET A 1 1.27 17.60 -2.58
CA MET A 1 1.61 17.28 -1.19
C MET A 1 0.46 17.34 -0.15
N ASN A 2 -0.78 17.77 -0.46
CA ASN A 2 -1.72 18.16 0.62
C ASN A 2 -2.99 17.32 0.87
N LYS A 3 -3.28 16.26 0.10
CA LYS A 3 -4.51 15.45 0.34
C LYS A 3 -4.23 14.04 0.86
N HIS A 4 -3.26 13.33 0.27
CA HIS A 4 -2.93 11.96 0.66
C HIS A 4 -2.53 11.80 2.12
N TYR A 5 -1.69 12.69 2.64
CA TYR A 5 -1.31 12.66 4.06
C TYR A 5 -2.52 12.91 4.96
N ALA A 6 -3.34 13.93 4.69
CA ALA A 6 -4.48 14.27 5.54
C ALA A 6 -5.53 13.14 5.61
N ASP A 7 -5.79 12.46 4.49
CA ASP A 7 -6.77 11.37 4.42
C ASP A 7 -6.32 10.11 5.19
N HIS A 8 -5.01 9.93 5.39
CA HIS A 8 -4.44 8.71 6.00
C HIS A 8 -3.72 8.94 7.32
N ALA A 9 -3.35 10.17 7.70
CA ALA A 9 -2.59 10.48 8.91
C ALA A 9 -3.24 9.92 10.19
N SER A 10 -4.58 9.93 10.28
CA SER A 10 -5.32 9.36 11.40
C SER A 10 -5.23 7.83 11.48
N LYS A 11 -4.99 7.13 10.36
CA LYS A 11 -4.87 5.67 10.30
C LYS A 11 -3.51 5.15 10.76
N PHE A 12 -2.56 6.06 10.99
CA PHE A 12 -1.22 5.74 11.44
C PHE A 12 -1.02 5.92 12.94
N ASN A 13 -2.06 6.27 13.73
CA ASN A 13 -1.96 6.50 15.17
C ASN A 13 -0.78 7.43 15.56
N GLY A 14 -0.42 8.40 14.72
CA GLY A 14 0.71 9.31 14.96
C GLY A 14 2.11 8.77 14.63
N LEU A 15 2.23 7.66 13.87
CA LEU A 15 3.54 7.14 13.41
C LEU A 15 4.36 8.15 12.61
N PHE A 16 3.70 9.10 11.94
CA PHE A 16 4.37 10.17 11.19
C PHE A 16 3.94 11.52 11.74
N LYS A 17 4.93 12.39 11.97
CA LYS A 17 4.72 13.73 12.54
C LYS A 17 4.31 14.74 11.48
N ASN A 18 4.67 14.49 10.22
CA ASN A 18 4.42 15.40 9.09
C ASN A 18 4.38 14.64 7.76
N ALA A 19 3.97 15.36 6.71
CA ALA A 19 3.87 14.81 5.35
C ALA A 19 5.22 14.34 4.78
N THR A 20 6.33 15.01 5.13
CA THR A 20 7.67 14.63 4.66
C THR A 20 8.09 13.26 5.21
N GLU A 21 7.89 13.01 6.51
CA GLU A 21 8.17 11.71 7.12
C GLU A 21 7.31 10.60 6.51
N TYR A 22 6.03 10.87 6.27
CA TYR A 22 5.13 9.93 5.60
C TYR A 22 5.61 9.61 4.17
N GLU A 23 5.97 10.62 3.39
CA GLU A 23 6.44 10.40 2.01
C GLU A 23 7.76 9.64 1.97
N GLN A 24 8.68 9.93 2.89
CA GLN A 24 9.93 9.18 2.97
C GLN A 24 9.67 7.73 3.36
N ALA A 25 8.83 7.49 4.37
CA ALA A 25 8.48 6.13 4.79
C ALA A 25 7.77 5.33 3.69
N ALA A 26 6.91 6.00 2.90
CA ALA A 26 6.27 5.37 1.75
C ALA A 26 7.29 5.03 0.66
N LYS A 27 8.22 5.94 0.33
CA LYS A 27 9.32 5.67 -0.62
C LYS A 27 10.17 4.48 -0.17
N ASP A 28 10.57 4.47 1.10
CA ASP A 28 11.37 3.38 1.68
C ASP A 28 10.61 2.05 1.65
N PHE A 29 9.30 2.08 1.93
CA PHE A 29 8.42 0.93 1.83
C PHE A 29 8.36 0.37 0.40
N PHE A 30 8.14 1.21 -0.61
CA PHE A 30 8.10 0.73 -2.00
C PHE A 30 9.46 0.24 -2.50
N ALA A 31 10.56 0.81 -2.01
CA ALA A 31 11.92 0.36 -2.30
C ALA A 31 12.34 -0.92 -1.54
N SER A 32 11.60 -1.31 -0.50
CA SER A 32 11.94 -2.48 0.33
C SER A 32 11.65 -3.81 -0.38
N SER A 33 12.36 -4.85 -0.01
CA SER A 33 12.13 -6.22 -0.48
C SER A 33 12.48 -7.22 0.62
N GLY A 34 12.02 -8.46 0.48
CA GLY A 34 12.35 -9.56 1.39
C GLY A 34 11.22 -10.56 1.57
N ASP A 35 11.49 -11.64 2.30
CA ASP A 35 10.60 -12.81 2.42
C ASP A 35 9.24 -12.52 3.07
N ASN A 36 9.11 -11.39 3.79
CA ASN A 36 7.88 -10.97 4.46
C ASN A 36 7.18 -9.81 3.74
N VAL A 37 7.65 -9.48 2.53
CA VAL A 37 7.10 -8.43 1.68
C VAL A 37 6.42 -9.11 0.50
N PHE A 38 5.11 -8.92 0.43
CA PHE A 38 4.27 -9.46 -0.63
C PHE A 38 3.90 -8.32 -1.58
N GLU A 39 3.98 -8.58 -2.88
CA GLU A 39 3.58 -7.59 -3.88
C GLU A 39 3.02 -8.26 -5.12
N TYR A 40 2.12 -7.54 -5.79
CA TYR A 40 1.61 -7.91 -7.10
C TYR A 40 1.28 -6.66 -7.92
N THR A 41 1.34 -6.80 -9.23
CA THR A 41 0.89 -5.76 -10.15
C THR A 41 -0.52 -6.08 -10.62
N ARG A 42 -1.44 -5.13 -10.50
CA ARG A 42 -2.80 -5.27 -11.04
C ARG A 42 -2.73 -5.41 -12.56
N THR A 43 -3.45 -6.36 -13.12
CA THR A 43 -3.43 -6.64 -14.57
C THR A 43 -4.72 -6.28 -15.28
N GLN A 44 -5.77 -5.88 -14.55
CA GLN A 44 -7.11 -5.65 -15.10
C GLN A 44 -7.74 -4.35 -14.61
N GLY A 45 -8.70 -3.84 -15.39
CA GLY A 45 -9.50 -2.66 -15.07
C GLY A 45 -8.75 -1.33 -15.17
N GLU A 46 -9.35 -0.26 -14.62
CA GLU A 46 -8.80 1.11 -14.63
C GLU A 46 -7.47 1.21 -13.87
N PHE A 47 -7.23 0.32 -12.92
CA PHE A 47 -6.04 0.30 -12.06
C PHE A 47 -4.94 -0.65 -12.57
N ALA A 48 -5.05 -1.15 -13.82
CA ALA A 48 -4.03 -1.99 -14.41
C ALA A 48 -2.67 -1.27 -14.44
N GLY A 49 -1.62 -1.95 -13.98
CA GLY A 49 -0.27 -1.41 -13.81
C GLY A 49 0.03 -0.87 -12.41
N ASP A 50 -0.96 -0.76 -11.52
CA ASP A 50 -0.70 -0.39 -10.13
C ASP A 50 0.05 -1.52 -9.40
N LEU A 51 1.10 -1.16 -8.67
CA LEU A 51 1.82 -2.03 -7.75
C LEU A 51 1.13 -2.00 -6.39
N VAL A 52 0.64 -3.15 -5.94
CA VAL A 52 0.10 -3.36 -4.60
C VAL A 52 1.14 -4.09 -3.77
N LYS A 53 1.40 -3.60 -2.55
CA LYS A 53 2.47 -4.11 -1.68
C LYS A 53 2.02 -4.21 -0.24
N TYR A 54 2.50 -5.23 0.47
CA TYR A 54 2.24 -5.48 1.87
C TYR A 54 3.48 -6.01 2.59
N ASP A 55 3.91 -5.34 3.66
CA ASP A 55 4.96 -5.81 4.60
C ASP A 55 4.28 -6.40 5.84
N MET A 56 4.41 -7.72 5.99
CA MET A 56 3.79 -8.47 7.07
C MET A 56 4.41 -8.15 8.45
N ASN A 57 5.71 -7.87 8.51
CA ASN A 57 6.40 -7.59 9.78
C ASN A 57 5.95 -6.25 10.36
N LYS A 58 5.83 -5.24 9.50
CA LYS A 58 5.43 -3.88 9.92
C LYS A 58 3.91 -3.69 9.91
N ASN A 59 3.19 -4.62 9.28
CA ASN A 59 1.78 -4.50 8.95
C ASN A 59 1.53 -3.18 8.19
N LEU A 60 2.21 -3.04 7.04
CA LEU A 60 2.09 -1.87 6.17
C LEU A 60 1.58 -2.28 4.80
N PHE A 61 0.57 -1.58 4.31
CA PHE A 61 -0.02 -1.77 3.00
C PHE A 61 0.17 -0.50 2.17
N GLY A 62 0.43 -0.66 0.87
CA GLY A 62 0.45 0.47 -0.05
C GLY A 62 0.12 0.10 -1.49
N VAL A 63 -0.28 1.12 -2.24
CA VAL A 63 -0.45 1.06 -3.70
C VAL A 63 0.30 2.22 -4.34
N ALA A 64 1.08 1.94 -5.38
CA ALA A 64 1.68 2.94 -6.25
C ALA A 64 1.24 2.70 -7.70
N ASP A 65 1.16 3.75 -8.51
CA ASP A 65 0.90 3.58 -9.94
C ASP A 65 2.16 3.18 -10.71
N LYS A 66 1.99 2.93 -12.02
CA LYS A 66 3.07 2.55 -12.93
C LYS A 66 4.24 3.54 -13.01
N ASP A 67 4.02 4.80 -12.62
CA ASP A 67 5.05 5.85 -12.63
C ASP A 67 5.68 6.02 -11.23
N GLY A 68 5.31 5.16 -10.28
CA GLY A 68 5.80 5.17 -8.90
C GLY A 68 5.11 6.20 -8.01
N VAL A 69 4.00 6.81 -8.45
CA VAL A 69 3.24 7.75 -7.62
C VAL A 69 2.44 6.96 -6.59
N ILE A 70 2.69 7.25 -5.32
CA ILE A 70 2.02 6.60 -4.19
C ILE A 70 0.54 7.02 -4.14
N LYS A 71 -0.34 6.05 -4.40
CA LYS A 71 -1.81 6.18 -4.33
C LYS A 71 -2.37 5.85 -2.96
N THR A 72 -1.72 4.98 -2.19
CA THR A 72 -2.10 4.77 -0.79
C THR A 72 -0.94 4.18 0.00
N PHE A 73 -0.90 4.47 1.29
CA PHE A 73 0.02 3.87 2.23
C PHE A 73 -0.60 3.97 3.63
N TYR A 74 -0.78 2.84 4.34
CA TYR A 74 -1.35 2.79 5.69
C TYR A 74 -1.16 1.43 6.38
N LYS A 75 -1.46 1.38 7.68
CA LYS A 75 -1.51 0.14 8.47
C LYS A 75 -2.94 -0.41 8.48
N PRO A 76 -3.23 -1.54 7.79
CA PRO A 76 -4.57 -2.11 7.79
C PRO A 76 -4.93 -2.68 9.17
N LYS A 77 -6.20 -2.56 9.54
CA LYS A 77 -6.72 -3.09 10.82
C LYS A 77 -6.65 -4.62 10.85
N ASP A 78 -6.99 -5.25 9.72
CA ASP A 78 -7.08 -6.72 9.60
C ASP A 78 -5.78 -7.38 9.10
N GLY A 79 -4.69 -6.61 8.99
CA GLY A 79 -3.38 -7.14 8.62
C GLY A 79 -3.36 -7.84 7.26
N SER A 80 -2.80 -9.05 7.21
CA SER A 80 -2.66 -9.84 5.98
C SER A 80 -4.01 -10.20 5.35
N LYS A 81 -5.07 -10.36 6.17
CA LYS A 81 -6.42 -10.62 5.66
C LYS A 81 -6.89 -9.51 4.71
N TYR A 82 -6.58 -8.25 5.03
CA TYR A 82 -6.92 -7.14 4.14
C TYR A 82 -6.20 -7.27 2.78
N PHE A 83 -4.92 -7.66 2.80
CA PHE A 83 -4.14 -7.86 1.58
C PHE A 83 -4.68 -9.02 0.73
N GLU A 84 -5.06 -10.14 1.36
CA GLU A 84 -5.71 -11.27 0.69
C GLU A 84 -7.04 -10.86 0.05
N GLU A 85 -7.85 -10.06 0.73
CA GLU A 85 -9.10 -9.52 0.17
C GLU A 85 -8.86 -8.61 -1.05
N GLN A 86 -7.79 -7.79 -1.03
CA GLN A 86 -7.41 -7.00 -2.21
C GLN A 86 -6.96 -7.91 -3.37
N LEU A 87 -6.18 -8.94 -3.07
CA LEU A 87 -5.71 -9.88 -4.09
C LEU A 87 -6.90 -10.59 -4.77
N VAL A 88 -7.86 -11.11 -4.00
CA VAL A 88 -9.08 -11.76 -4.54
C VAL A 88 -9.91 -10.79 -5.37
N LYS A 89 -10.02 -9.53 -4.94
CA LYS A 89 -10.73 -8.49 -5.69
C LYS A 89 -10.04 -8.16 -7.01
N ASP A 90 -8.72 -8.09 -7.02
CA ASP A 90 -7.92 -7.70 -8.18
C ASP A 90 -7.71 -8.88 -9.16
N PHE A 91 -7.85 -10.11 -8.68
CA PHE A 91 -7.83 -11.35 -9.46
C PHE A 91 -9.03 -12.24 -9.09
N PRO A 92 -10.25 -11.87 -9.50
CA PRO A 92 -11.41 -12.69 -9.21
C PRO A 92 -11.24 -14.04 -9.90
N THR A 93 -11.18 -15.13 -9.13
CA THR A 93 -11.26 -16.48 -9.69
C THR A 93 -12.60 -16.63 -10.37
N THR A 94 -12.60 -16.85 -11.68
CA THR A 94 -13.79 -17.25 -12.43
C THR A 94 -14.31 -18.55 -11.79
N GLN A 95 -15.54 -18.53 -11.26
CA GLN A 95 -16.26 -19.75 -10.88
C GLN A 95 -16.67 -20.53 -12.13
#